data_AF-A0A9E0GCZ3-F1
#
_entry.id   AF-A0A9E0GCZ3-F1
#
_cell.length_a   1.000
_cell.length_b   1.000
_cell.length_c   1.000
_cell.angle_alpha   90.00
_cell.angle_beta   90.00
_cell.angle_gamma   90.00
#
_symmetry.space_group_name_H-M   'P 1'
#
loop_
_entity.id
_entity.type
_entity.pdbx_description
1 polymer ?
#
loop_
_entity_poly.entity_id
_entity_poly.type
_entity_poly.pdbx_seq_one_letter_code
_entity_poly.pdbx_strand_id
1 'polypeptide(L)'
;MEEFKNILWEQYKIQVRDKRGRFSYLHPDREKAISERSLGTAFSKEELLSKIGKELKKSNQPGYQNDPLAIFSYPTNLRLVIDLQKCVKAQQNVAYARKVKISNLQQMAETLIFLQENQFDSLEQLQHESDTISKQIDNLSDQKNNLQDQIADLNTKIHYLGQYHVNKKYFSSMLKSDNKADYRKTHSDKIA
;
A
#
# COMPACT_ATOMS: atom_id res chain seq x y z
N MET A 1 -6.58 -4.67 -9.09
CA MET A 1 -6.77 -5.65 -10.19
C MET A 1 -7.32 -5.02 -11.45
N GLU A 2 -8.39 -4.23 -11.35
CA GLU A 2 -8.94 -3.54 -12.52
C GLU A 2 -7.93 -2.56 -13.13
N GLU A 3 -7.19 -1.83 -12.28
CA GLU A 3 -6.08 -0.97 -12.68
C GLU A 3 -5.00 -1.67 -13.52
N PHE A 4 -4.56 -2.88 -13.13
CA PHE A 4 -3.60 -3.68 -13.91
C PHE A 4 -4.13 -4.01 -15.31
N LYS A 5 -5.41 -4.35 -15.43
CA LYS A 5 -6.03 -4.62 -16.74
C LYS A 5 -6.14 -3.34 -17.58
N ASN A 6 -6.51 -2.23 -16.94
CA ASN A 6 -6.65 -0.94 -17.59
C ASN A 6 -5.31 -0.45 -18.14
N ILE A 7 -4.22 -0.55 -17.38
CA ILE A 7 -2.87 -0.18 -17.84
C ILE A 7 -2.47 -1.00 -19.08
N LEU A 8 -2.67 -2.32 -19.05
CA LEU A 8 -2.34 -3.18 -20.18
C LEU A 8 -3.18 -2.87 -21.43
N TRP A 9 -4.44 -2.49 -21.24
CA TRP A 9 -5.30 -2.06 -22.33
C TRP A 9 -4.93 -0.67 -22.87
N GLU A 10 -4.72 0.31 -22.01
CA GLU A 10 -4.44 1.68 -22.40
C GLU A 10 -3.11 1.79 -23.14
N GLN A 11 -2.04 1.22 -22.56
CA GLN A 11 -0.68 1.35 -23.08
C GLN A 11 -0.38 0.37 -24.22
N TYR A 12 -0.88 -0.87 -24.13
CA TYR A 12 -0.47 -1.96 -25.04
C TYR A 12 -1.64 -2.59 -25.81
N LYS A 13 -2.88 -2.13 -25.56
CA LYS A 13 -4.11 -2.70 -26.15
C LYS A 13 -4.25 -4.21 -25.85
N ILE A 14 -3.65 -4.67 -24.76
CA ILE A 14 -3.73 -6.08 -24.33
C ILE A 14 -4.94 -6.25 -23.42
N GLN A 15 -5.89 -7.08 -23.83
CA GLN A 15 -7.05 -7.41 -23.00
C GLN A 15 -6.71 -8.58 -22.07
N VAL A 16 -6.80 -8.36 -20.76
CA VAL A 16 -6.62 -9.40 -19.75
C VAL A 16 -7.97 -9.99 -19.33
N ARG A 17 -8.13 -11.30 -19.46
CA ARG A 17 -9.32 -12.04 -19.04
C ARG A 17 -8.98 -12.95 -17.87
N ASP A 18 -9.80 -12.91 -16.83
CA ASP A 18 -9.73 -13.79 -15.68
C ASP A 18 -10.87 -14.82 -15.76
N LYS A 19 -10.52 -16.09 -15.93
CA LYS A 19 -11.51 -17.18 -16.00
C LYS A 19 -11.03 -18.34 -15.17
N ARG A 20 -11.87 -18.79 -14.22
CA ARG A 20 -11.56 -19.90 -13.29
C ARG A 20 -10.25 -19.68 -12.52
N GLY A 21 -9.95 -18.44 -12.17
CA GLY A 21 -8.75 -18.07 -11.40
C GLY A 21 -7.45 -18.04 -12.21
N ARG A 22 -7.52 -17.98 -13.54
CA ARG A 22 -6.34 -17.96 -14.42
C ARG A 22 -6.40 -16.77 -15.37
N PHE A 23 -5.24 -16.18 -15.63
CA PHE A 23 -5.15 -15.10 -16.61
C PHE A 23 -4.92 -15.62 -18.01
N SER A 24 -5.57 -14.93 -18.95
CA SER A 24 -5.31 -15.03 -20.37
C SER A 24 -5.23 -13.63 -20.98
N TYR A 25 -4.35 -13.47 -21.96
CA TYR A 25 -3.95 -12.19 -22.50
C TYR A 25 -4.22 -12.18 -24.00
N LEU A 26 -5.07 -11.27 -24.47
CA LEU A 26 -5.34 -11.10 -25.90
C LEU A 26 -4.56 -9.88 -26.41
N HIS A 27 -3.59 -10.14 -27.29
CA HIS A 27 -2.86 -9.11 -28.02
C HIS A 27 -3.70 -8.62 -29.21
N PRO A 28 -3.64 -7.34 -29.61
CA PRO A 28 -4.38 -6.82 -30.76
C PRO A 28 -4.12 -7.61 -32.06
N ASP A 29 -2.89 -8.08 -32.25
CA ASP A 29 -2.48 -8.84 -33.44
C ASP A 29 -2.87 -10.33 -33.40
N ARG A 30 -3.72 -10.74 -32.45
CA ARG A 30 -4.11 -12.15 -32.27
C ARG A 30 -5.62 -12.28 -32.11
N GLU A 31 -6.18 -13.27 -32.79
CA GLU A 31 -7.59 -13.64 -32.62
C GLU A 31 -7.85 -14.41 -31.31
N LYS A 32 -6.83 -15.16 -30.82
CA LYS A 32 -6.96 -16.03 -29.64
C LYS A 32 -6.06 -15.58 -28.51
N ALA A 33 -6.63 -15.54 -27.30
CA ALA A 33 -5.93 -15.18 -26.09
C ALA A 33 -4.89 -16.23 -25.70
N ILE A 34 -3.75 -15.76 -25.21
CA ILE A 34 -2.65 -16.58 -24.73
C ILE A 34 -2.89 -16.86 -23.25
N SER A 35 -2.92 -18.13 -22.86
CA SER A 35 -3.05 -18.49 -21.45
C SER A 35 -1.72 -18.35 -20.72
N GLU A 36 -1.77 -18.14 -19.40
CA GLU A 36 -0.60 -18.18 -18.53
C GLU A 36 0.25 -19.47 -18.68
N ARG A 37 -0.33 -20.62 -19.07
CA ARG A 37 0.44 -21.86 -19.34
C ARG A 37 1.41 -21.72 -20.50
N SER A 38 1.04 -20.95 -21.51
CA SER A 38 1.85 -20.73 -22.70
C SER A 38 2.88 -19.61 -22.51
N LEU A 39 2.57 -18.65 -21.63
CA LEU A 39 3.48 -17.54 -21.29
C LEU A 39 4.47 -17.92 -20.18
N GLY A 40 4.17 -18.96 -19.39
CA GLY A 40 4.97 -19.41 -18.28
C GLY A 40 4.49 -18.87 -16.93
N THR A 41 5.01 -19.46 -15.85
CA THR A 41 4.62 -19.17 -14.46
C THR A 41 4.81 -17.71 -14.05
N ALA A 42 5.76 -17.01 -14.69
CA ALA A 42 6.01 -15.57 -14.49
C ALA A 42 4.78 -14.69 -14.78
N PHE A 43 3.88 -15.15 -15.65
CA PHE A 43 2.64 -14.46 -16.04
C PHE A 43 1.39 -15.11 -15.45
N SER A 44 1.56 -16.03 -14.50
CA SER A 44 0.44 -16.57 -13.75
C SER A 44 -0.21 -15.50 -12.89
N LYS A 45 -1.52 -15.63 -12.68
CA LYS A 45 -2.26 -14.72 -11.80
C LYS A 45 -1.62 -14.60 -10.42
N GLU A 46 -1.21 -15.72 -9.83
CA GLU A 46 -0.64 -15.78 -8.49
C GLU A 46 0.71 -15.06 -8.40
N GLU A 47 1.62 -15.31 -9.34
CA GLU A 47 2.94 -14.69 -9.37
C GLU A 47 2.86 -13.17 -9.59
N LEU A 48 1.98 -12.73 -10.49
CA LEU A 48 1.75 -11.30 -10.75
C LEU A 48 1.14 -10.61 -9.54
N LEU A 49 0.14 -11.21 -8.90
CA LEU A 49 -0.45 -10.69 -7.68
C LEU A 49 0.57 -10.63 -6.53
N SER A 50 1.42 -11.64 -6.41
CA SER A 50 2.50 -11.68 -5.41
C SER A 50 3.51 -10.56 -5.66
N LYS A 51 3.93 -10.33 -6.92
CA LYS A 51 4.85 -9.24 -7.27
C LYS A 51 4.23 -7.86 -7.07
N ILE A 52 3.02 -7.64 -7.58
CA ILE A 52 2.28 -6.37 -7.39
C ILE A 52 2.07 -6.12 -5.89
N GLY A 53 1.65 -7.14 -5.14
CA GLY A 53 1.47 -7.05 -3.69
C GLY A 53 2.78 -6.79 -2.92
N LYS A 54 3.90 -7.39 -3.32
CA LYS A 54 5.23 -7.12 -2.74
C LYS A 54 5.72 -5.71 -3.04
N GLU A 55 5.53 -5.22 -4.26
CA GLU A 55 5.90 -3.84 -4.63
C GLU A 55 4.99 -2.81 -3.95
N LEU A 56 3.69 -3.11 -3.76
CA LEU A 56 2.79 -2.32 -2.93
C LEU A 56 3.19 -2.34 -1.45
N LYS A 57 3.68 -3.47 -0.92
CA LYS A 57 4.17 -3.55 0.47
C LYS A 57 5.49 -2.83 0.68
N LYS A 58 6.40 -2.85 -0.31
CA LYS A 58 7.60 -2.01 -0.30
C LYS A 58 7.19 -0.54 -0.31
N SER A 59 6.38 -0.09 -1.26
CA SER A 59 5.99 1.33 -1.36
C SER A 59 5.17 1.86 -0.17
N ASN A 60 4.32 1.03 0.45
CA ASN A 60 3.44 1.45 1.55
C ASN A 60 4.06 1.33 2.96
N GLN A 61 5.29 0.86 3.09
CA GLN A 61 6.02 0.94 4.35
C GLN A 61 7.26 1.79 4.13
N PRO A 62 7.29 3.06 4.59
CA PRO A 62 8.49 3.85 4.58
C PRO A 62 9.49 3.24 5.58
N GLY A 63 10.27 2.25 5.14
CA GLY A 63 11.36 1.65 5.94
C GLY A 63 12.39 2.69 6.39
N TYR A 64 12.39 3.86 5.76
CA TYR A 64 13.20 5.03 6.14
C TYR A 64 12.92 5.55 7.55
N GLN A 65 11.74 5.30 8.13
CA GLN A 65 11.44 5.68 9.51
C GLN A 65 12.29 4.90 10.54
N ASN A 66 12.70 3.67 10.21
CA ASN A 66 13.47 2.81 11.11
C ASN A 66 14.93 2.64 10.66
N ASP A 67 15.20 2.77 9.36
CA ASP A 67 16.54 2.75 8.79
C ASP A 67 16.66 3.84 7.70
N PRO A 68 17.34 4.97 7.98
CA PRO A 68 17.56 6.02 6.98
C PRO A 68 18.21 5.53 5.69
N LEU A 69 18.99 4.43 5.73
CA LEU A 69 19.62 3.82 4.55
C LEU A 69 18.63 3.02 3.71
N ALA A 70 17.45 2.69 4.24
CA ALA A 70 16.40 2.03 3.47
C ALA A 70 15.98 2.87 2.26
N ILE A 71 16.20 4.20 2.28
CA ILE A 71 15.93 5.11 1.16
C ILE A 71 16.60 4.69 -0.15
N PHE A 72 17.74 4.00 -0.06
CA PHE A 72 18.48 3.45 -1.21
C PHE A 72 17.88 2.16 -1.77
N SER A 73 17.01 1.50 -1.01
CA SER A 73 16.33 0.26 -1.41
C SER A 73 15.00 0.53 -2.13
N TYR A 74 14.51 1.77 -2.05
CA TYR A 74 13.31 2.20 -2.77
C TYR A 74 13.71 2.95 -4.05
N PRO A 75 12.88 2.89 -5.10
CA PRO A 75 13.10 3.64 -6.33
C PRO A 75 12.86 5.13 -6.09
N THR A 76 13.80 5.78 -5.39
CA THR A 76 13.82 7.21 -5.15
C THR A 76 14.92 7.85 -5.99
N ASN A 77 14.71 9.11 -6.39
CA ASN A 77 15.75 9.91 -7.05
C ASN A 77 16.75 10.50 -6.04
N LEU A 78 16.62 10.19 -4.75
CA LEU A 78 17.46 10.73 -3.68
C LEU A 78 18.78 9.95 -3.59
N ARG A 79 19.90 10.64 -3.78
CA ARG A 79 21.24 10.05 -3.61
C ARG A 79 22.07 10.93 -2.69
N LEU A 80 22.52 10.37 -1.57
CA LEU A 80 23.43 11.08 -0.66
C LEU A 80 24.78 11.35 -1.35
N VAL A 81 25.37 12.48 -1.01
CA VAL A 81 26.74 12.85 -1.37
C VAL A 81 27.70 11.78 -0.82
N ILE A 82 28.56 11.25 -1.68
CA ILE A 82 29.52 10.20 -1.31
C ILE A 82 30.80 10.85 -0.78
N ASP A 83 31.23 10.47 0.42
CA ASP A 83 32.55 10.85 0.95
C ASP A 83 33.66 10.16 0.15
N LEU A 84 34.40 10.94 -0.64
CA LEU A 84 35.50 10.42 -1.47
C LEU A 84 36.63 9.83 -0.64
N GLN A 85 36.90 10.35 0.56
CA GLN A 85 37.99 9.88 1.40
C GLN A 85 37.66 8.54 2.05
N LYS A 86 36.39 8.22 2.25
CA LYS A 86 35.95 6.92 2.81
C LYS A 86 35.62 5.89 1.73
N CYS A 87 35.43 6.32 0.48
CA CYS A 87 35.07 5.43 -0.61
C CYS A 87 36.32 4.76 -1.22
N VAL A 88 36.59 3.51 -0.83
CA VAL A 88 37.71 2.69 -1.35
C VAL A 88 37.74 2.63 -2.88
N LYS A 89 36.57 2.52 -3.53
CA LYS A 89 36.47 2.51 -5.00
C LYS A 89 36.90 3.84 -5.62
N ALA A 90 36.62 4.97 -4.97
CA ALA A 90 37.06 6.28 -5.42
C ALA A 90 38.56 6.47 -5.20
N GLN A 91 39.12 5.93 -4.11
CA GLN A 91 40.57 5.98 -3.88
C GLN A 91 41.35 5.17 -4.92
N GLN A 92 40.85 3.97 -5.27
CA GLN A 92 41.55 3.05 -6.17
C GLN A 92 41.35 3.34 -7.67
N ASN A 93 40.28 4.04 -8.04
CA ASN A 93 39.92 4.27 -9.44
C ASN A 93 39.64 5.76 -9.70
N VAL A 94 40.55 6.39 -10.45
CA VAL A 94 40.48 7.82 -10.82
C VAL A 94 39.24 8.15 -11.65
N ALA A 95 38.85 7.29 -12.59
CA ALA A 95 37.65 7.51 -13.41
C ALA A 95 36.38 7.45 -12.55
N TYR A 96 36.33 6.50 -11.61
CA TYR A 96 35.23 6.41 -10.65
C TYR A 96 35.21 7.62 -9.70
N ALA A 97 36.36 8.08 -9.19
CA ALA A 97 36.44 9.30 -8.39
C ALA A 97 35.91 10.52 -9.14
N ARG A 98 36.26 10.68 -10.43
CA ARG A 98 35.72 11.76 -11.27
C ARG A 98 34.20 11.67 -11.40
N LYS A 99 33.67 10.47 -11.67
CA LYS A 99 32.21 10.24 -11.71
C LYS A 99 31.54 10.62 -10.39
N VAL A 100 32.11 10.23 -9.25
CA VAL A 100 31.56 10.57 -7.93
C VAL A 100 31.61 12.07 -7.68
N LYS A 101 32.69 12.77 -8.04
CA LYS A 101 32.77 14.25 -7.93
C LYS A 101 31.67 14.94 -8.72
N ILE A 102 31.46 14.53 -9.98
CA ILE A 102 30.40 15.08 -10.82
C ILE A 102 29.03 14.83 -10.19
N SER A 103 28.77 13.60 -9.74
CA SER A 103 27.50 13.25 -9.10
C SER A 103 27.26 14.03 -7.81
N ASN A 104 28.29 14.22 -6.97
CA ASN A 104 28.17 15.00 -5.74
C ASN A 104 27.87 16.47 -6.04
N LEU A 105 28.50 17.05 -7.07
CA LEU A 105 28.22 18.42 -7.52
C LEU A 105 26.78 18.57 -8.03
N GLN A 106 26.28 17.60 -8.78
CA GLN A 106 24.88 17.57 -9.22
C GLN A 106 23.94 17.54 -8.01
N GLN A 107 24.20 16.66 -7.03
CA GLN A 107 23.38 16.57 -5.82
C GLN A 107 23.42 17.85 -4.96
N MET A 108 24.57 18.52 -4.88
CA MET A 108 24.68 19.82 -4.21
C MET A 108 23.86 20.90 -4.93
N ALA A 109 23.89 20.94 -6.26
CA ALA A 109 23.11 21.87 -7.05
C ALA A 109 21.60 21.61 -6.90
N GLU A 110 21.18 20.34 -6.98
CA GLU A 110 19.79 19.93 -6.74
C GLU A 110 19.32 20.35 -5.33
N THR A 111 20.15 20.13 -4.30
CA THR A 111 19.86 20.56 -2.93
C THR A 111 19.71 22.07 -2.83
N LEU A 112 20.61 22.84 -3.46
CA LEU A 112 20.55 24.30 -3.42
C LEU A 112 19.31 24.85 -4.14
N ILE A 113 18.94 24.27 -5.29
CA ILE A 113 17.69 24.61 -6.00
C ILE A 113 16.50 24.35 -5.09
N PHE A 114 16.43 23.17 -4.46
CA PHE A 114 15.34 22.83 -3.55
C PHE A 114 15.20 23.83 -2.40
N LEU A 115 16.32 24.22 -1.76
CA LEU A 115 16.31 25.20 -0.67
C LEU A 115 15.80 26.56 -1.14
N GLN A 116 16.21 27.00 -2.33
CA GLN A 116 15.78 28.27 -2.92
C GLN A 116 14.30 28.28 -3.30
N GLU A 117 13.83 27.21 -3.95
CA GLU A 117 12.42 27.07 -4.36
C GLU A 117 11.47 27.06 -3.16
N ASN A 118 11.91 26.48 -2.04
CA ASN A 118 11.14 26.40 -0.80
C ASN A 118 11.46 27.52 0.21
N GLN A 119 12.29 28.50 -0.17
CA GLN A 119 12.63 29.66 0.66
C GLN A 119 13.18 29.29 2.04
N PHE A 120 14.04 28.27 2.07
CA PHE A 120 14.79 27.91 3.27
C PHE A 120 16.06 28.74 3.35
N ASP A 121 16.09 29.65 4.32
CA ASP A 121 17.23 30.55 4.53
C ASP A 121 18.26 29.96 5.51
N SER A 122 17.89 28.94 6.29
CA SER A 122 18.80 28.26 7.21
C SER A 122 18.47 26.77 7.39
N LEU A 123 19.46 26.03 7.92
CA LEU A 123 19.29 24.62 8.26
C LEU A 123 18.28 24.44 9.39
N GLU A 124 18.26 25.37 10.35
CA GLU A 124 17.34 25.35 11.49
C GLU A 124 15.88 25.48 11.05
N GLN A 125 15.60 26.33 10.04
CA GLN A 125 14.26 26.46 9.47
C GLN A 125 13.81 25.15 8.81
N LEU A 126 14.70 24.53 8.02
CA LEU A 126 14.42 23.24 7.40
C LEU A 126 14.18 22.14 8.45
N GLN A 127 14.97 22.10 9.51
CA GLN A 127 14.80 21.15 10.62
C GLN A 127 13.47 21.37 11.33
N HIS A 128 13.12 22.62 11.64
CA HIS A 128 11.86 22.96 12.29
C HIS A 128 10.64 22.56 11.43
N GLU A 129 10.68 22.80 10.13
CA GLU A 129 9.62 22.36 9.22
C GLU A 129 9.54 20.84 9.12
N SER A 130 10.70 20.16 9.04
CA SER A 130 10.75 18.70 9.09
C SER A 130 10.12 18.13 10.37
N ASP A 131 10.45 18.69 11.53
CA ASP A 131 9.86 18.29 12.82
C ASP A 131 8.35 18.57 12.87
N THR A 132 7.92 19.67 12.28
CA THR A 132 6.50 20.04 12.19
C THR A 132 5.74 19.05 11.32
N ILE A 133 6.27 18.71 10.15
CA ILE A 133 5.69 17.71 9.24
C ILE A 133 5.68 16.33 9.92
N SER A 134 6.75 15.96 10.63
CA SER A 134 6.81 14.70 11.38
C SER A 134 5.68 14.62 12.41
N LYS A 135 5.47 15.67 13.21
CA LYS A 135 4.36 15.74 14.17
C LYS A 135 2.99 15.68 13.51
N GLN A 136 2.83 16.30 12.33
CA GLN A 136 1.58 16.22 11.56
C GLN A 136 1.32 14.79 11.07
N ILE A 137 2.35 14.08 10.62
CA ILE A 137 2.26 12.66 10.23
C ILE A 137 1.83 11.80 11.42
N ASP A 138 2.42 12.00 12.60
CA ASP A 138 2.06 11.26 13.81
C ASP A 138 0.59 11.50 14.19
N ASN A 139 0.15 12.75 14.21
CA ASN A 139 -1.25 13.11 14.49
C ASN A 139 -2.22 12.49 13.46
N LEU A 140 -1.91 12.55 12.16
CA LEU A 140 -2.73 11.91 11.13
C LEU A 140 -2.78 10.38 11.28
N SER A 141 -1.68 9.76 11.71
CA SER A 141 -1.64 8.33 12.04
C SER A 141 -2.57 7.99 13.20
N ASP A 142 -2.55 8.79 14.27
CA ASP A 142 -3.44 8.62 15.42
C ASP A 142 -4.91 8.80 15.04
N GLN A 143 -5.22 9.83 14.23
CA GLN A 143 -6.58 10.05 13.72
C GLN A 143 -7.06 8.88 12.86
N LYS A 144 -6.20 8.35 11.99
CA LYS A 144 -6.50 7.16 11.18
C LYS A 144 -6.83 5.96 12.06
N ASN A 145 -6.03 5.70 13.10
CA ASN A 145 -6.26 4.58 14.02
C ASN A 145 -7.58 4.76 14.77
N ASN A 146 -7.86 5.97 15.26
CA ASN A 146 -9.13 6.27 15.93
C ASN A 146 -10.34 6.05 15.01
N LEU A 147 -10.28 6.52 13.77
CA LEU A 147 -11.34 6.28 12.78
C LEU A 147 -11.51 4.79 12.48
N GLN A 148 -10.42 4.04 12.43
CA GLN A 148 -10.47 2.59 12.25
C GLN A 148 -11.20 1.89 13.42
N ASP A 149 -10.96 2.32 14.66
CA ASP A 149 -11.66 1.81 15.84
C ASP A 149 -13.14 2.18 15.83
N GLN A 150 -13.48 3.42 15.44
CA GLN A 150 -14.88 3.85 15.29
C GLN A 150 -15.62 3.04 14.22
N ILE A 151 -14.96 2.74 13.10
CA ILE A 151 -15.54 1.89 12.06
C ILE A 151 -15.77 0.46 12.60
N ALA A 152 -14.83 -0.08 13.37
CA ALA A 152 -14.98 -1.39 13.99
C ALA A 152 -16.19 -1.41 14.96
N ASP A 153 -16.33 -0.41 15.81
CA ASP A 153 -17.47 -0.26 16.73
C ASP A 153 -18.82 -0.06 16.00
N LEU A 154 -18.85 0.73 14.94
CA LEU A 154 -20.06 0.87 14.12
C LEU A 154 -20.45 -0.45 13.46
N ASN A 155 -19.48 -1.23 12.98
CA ASN A 155 -19.74 -2.54 12.40
C ASN A 155 -20.31 -3.54 13.42
N THR A 156 -19.82 -3.53 14.67
CA THR A 156 -20.40 -4.38 15.73
C THR A 156 -21.82 -3.94 16.08
N LYS A 157 -22.09 -2.63 16.17
CA LYS A 157 -23.45 -2.09 16.37
C LYS A 157 -24.41 -2.48 15.26
N ILE A 158 -23.99 -2.35 13.99
CA ILE A 158 -24.78 -2.77 12.83
C ILE A 158 -25.06 -4.28 12.90
N HIS A 159 -24.06 -5.09 13.27
CA HIS A 159 -24.21 -6.52 13.42
C HIS A 159 -25.28 -6.89 14.47
N TYR A 160 -25.20 -6.35 15.69
CA TYR A 160 -26.18 -6.63 16.75
C TYR A 160 -27.56 -6.07 16.44
N LEU A 161 -27.65 -4.87 15.83
CA LEU A 161 -28.93 -4.31 15.40
C LEU A 161 -29.61 -5.20 14.34
N GLY A 162 -28.83 -5.71 13.39
CA GLY A 162 -29.30 -6.67 12.39
C GLY A 162 -29.85 -7.94 13.05
N GLN A 163 -29.10 -8.52 14.00
CA GLN A 163 -29.56 -9.69 14.77
C GLN A 163 -30.86 -9.41 15.53
N TYR A 164 -30.96 -8.27 16.20
CA TYR A 164 -32.17 -7.86 16.91
C TYR A 164 -33.38 -7.79 15.96
N HIS A 165 -33.25 -7.15 14.80
CA HIS A 165 -34.35 -7.04 13.84
C HIS A 165 -34.83 -8.39 13.31
N VAL A 166 -33.91 -9.33 13.08
CA VAL A 166 -34.25 -10.71 12.67
C VAL A 166 -34.98 -11.46 13.79
N ASN A 167 -34.52 -11.28 15.04
CA ASN A 167 -34.94 -12.07 16.20
C ASN A 167 -36.18 -11.49 16.92
N LYS A 168 -36.48 -10.20 16.75
CA LYS A 168 -37.59 -9.49 17.44
C LYS A 168 -38.94 -10.19 17.33
N LYS A 169 -39.26 -10.77 16.16
CA LYS A 169 -40.53 -11.49 15.94
C LYS A 169 -40.62 -12.77 16.78
N TYR A 170 -39.51 -13.50 16.92
CA TYR A 170 -39.46 -14.73 17.71
C TYR A 170 -39.60 -14.41 19.20
N PHE A 171 -38.97 -13.34 19.67
CA PHE A 171 -39.15 -12.87 21.05
C PHE A 171 -40.61 -12.43 21.33
N SER A 172 -41.21 -11.68 20.40
CA SER A 172 -42.62 -11.26 20.53
C SER A 172 -43.58 -12.44 20.54
N SER A 173 -43.33 -13.46 19.73
CA SER A 173 -44.11 -14.71 19.71
C SER A 173 -43.88 -15.54 20.97
N MET A 174 -42.66 -15.60 21.50
CA MET A 174 -42.35 -16.26 22.78
C MET A 174 -43.17 -15.66 23.93
N LEU A 175 -43.27 -14.33 24.00
CA LEU A 175 -44.03 -13.64 25.04
C LEU A 175 -45.53 -13.99 25.00
N LYS A 176 -46.06 -14.29 23.81
CA LYS A 176 -47.46 -14.67 23.59
C LYS A 176 -47.73 -16.18 23.70
N SER A 177 -46.69 -17.00 23.81
CA SER A 177 -46.84 -18.46 23.90
C SER A 177 -47.23 -18.92 25.31
N ASP A 178 -48.06 -19.96 25.38
CA ASP A 178 -48.54 -20.52 26.65
C ASP A 178 -47.41 -21.19 27.46
N ASN A 179 -46.48 -21.88 26.78
CA ASN A 179 -45.31 -22.50 27.40
C ASN A 179 -43.99 -21.92 26.87
N LYS A 180 -43.45 -20.95 27.62
CA LYS A 180 -42.22 -20.22 27.28
C LYS A 180 -40.96 -21.11 27.32
N ALA A 181 -40.95 -22.15 28.14
CA ALA A 181 -39.78 -23.03 28.28
C ALA A 181 -39.59 -23.89 27.02
N ASP A 182 -40.68 -24.45 26.49
CA ASP A 182 -40.66 -25.24 25.25
C ASP A 182 -40.41 -24.36 24.01
N TYR A 183 -40.97 -23.14 24.00
CA TYR A 183 -40.71 -22.18 22.92
C TYR A 183 -39.22 -21.81 22.83
N ARG A 184 -38.55 -21.60 23.98
CA ARG A 184 -37.09 -21.34 24.02
C ARG A 184 -36.27 -22.53 23.56
N LYS A 185 -36.66 -23.76 23.92
CA LYS A 185 -35.96 -24.98 23.45
C LYS A 185 -36.05 -25.15 21.94
N THR A 186 -37.19 -24.83 21.34
CA THR A 186 -37.41 -24.98 19.88
C THR A 186 -36.81 -23.84 19.06
N HIS A 187 -36.59 -22.66 19.66
CA HIS A 187 -36.09 -21.46 18.98
C HIS A 187 -34.81 -20.91 19.64
N SER A 188 -33.98 -21.78 20.23
CA SER A 188 -32.78 -21.41 21.01
C SER A 188 -31.87 -20.45 20.24
N ASP A 189 -31.61 -20.76 18.97
CA ASP A 189 -30.64 -20.05 18.14
C ASP A 189 -31.11 -18.64 17.72
N LYS A 190 -32.39 -18.33 17.96
CA LYS A 190 -33.06 -17.08 17.55
C LYS A 190 -33.51 -16.23 18.74
N ILE A 191 -33.36 -16.73 19.97
CA ILE A 191 -33.77 -16.08 21.22
C ILE A 191 -32.56 -15.84 22.15
N ALA A 192 -31.39 -16.38 21.79
CA ALA A 192 -30.12 -16.12 22.46
C ALA A 192 -29.69 -14.65 22.34
#